data_AF-A0A1F2Z8B6-F1
#
_entry.id   AF-A0A1F2Z8B6-F1
#
_cell.length_a   1.000
_cell.length_b   1.000
_cell.length_c   1.000
_cell.angle_alpha   90.00
_cell.angle_beta   90.00
_cell.angle_gamma   90.00
#
_symmetry.space_group_name_H-M   'P 1'
#
loop_
_entity.id
_entity.type
_entity.pdbx_description
1 polymer ?
#
loop_
_entity_poly.entity_id
_entity_poly.type
_entity_poly.pdbx_seq_one_letter_code
_entity_poly.pdbx_strand_id
1 'polypeptide(L)'
;MNLSTQYDIMNSNIQSVSHPLVADIYVKREYVRGNPALCNDVLVIEANFSDSKADYQVYSAKLAELLMALPSIRDQVEDSVGSIDRVDIKTH
;
A
#
# COMPACT_ATOMS: atom_id res chain seq x y z
N MET A 1 -5.00 19.84 18.39
CA MET A 1 -5.82 18.61 18.46
C MET A 1 -5.18 17.58 17.55
N ASN A 2 -4.66 16.49 18.10
CA ASN A 2 -4.12 15.38 17.30
C ASN A 2 -5.31 14.57 16.79
N LEU A 3 -5.60 14.66 15.49
CA LEU A 3 -6.76 14.04 14.85
C LEU A 3 -6.29 12.78 14.12
N SER A 4 -6.12 11.69 14.87
CA SER A 4 -5.73 10.41 14.29
C SER A 4 -6.94 9.72 13.66
N THR A 5 -6.93 9.51 12.35
CA THR A 5 -7.86 8.60 11.65
C THR A 5 -7.70 7.20 12.26
N GLN A 6 -8.80 6.58 12.68
CA GLN A 6 -8.79 5.23 13.22
C GLN A 6 -8.71 4.23 12.07
N TYR A 7 -7.74 3.33 12.13
CA TYR A 7 -7.58 2.25 11.17
C TYR A 7 -7.21 0.96 11.89
N ASP A 8 -7.63 -0.16 11.31
CA ASP A 8 -7.29 -1.49 11.78
C ASP A 8 -6.51 -2.21 10.68
N ILE A 9 -5.42 -2.91 11.04
CA ILE A 9 -4.69 -3.76 10.10
C ILE A 9 -5.47 -5.06 9.96
N MET A 10 -6.04 -5.29 8.78
CA MET A 10 -6.90 -6.43 8.50
C MET A 10 -6.11 -7.67 8.11
N ASN A 11 -5.03 -7.48 7.34
CA ASN A 11 -4.16 -8.57 6.93
C ASN A 11 -2.72 -8.06 6.82
N SER A 12 -1.82 -8.72 7.55
CA SER A 12 -0.40 -8.38 7.61
C SER A 12 0.41 -9.43 6.87
N ASN A 13 1.44 -8.99 6.14
CA ASN A 13 2.41 -9.87 5.48
C ASN A 13 1.74 -10.80 4.45
N ILE A 14 1.13 -10.21 3.41
CA ILE A 14 0.52 -10.97 2.32
C ILE A 14 1.63 -11.68 1.52
N GLN A 15 1.97 -12.90 1.95
CA GLN A 15 3.09 -13.69 1.41
C GLN A 15 2.93 -14.09 -0.07
N SER A 16 1.74 -13.94 -0.64
CA SER A 16 1.49 -14.24 -2.05
C SER A 16 2.13 -13.24 -3.01
N VAL A 17 2.50 -12.04 -2.54
CA VAL A 17 3.13 -11.02 -3.38
C VAL A 17 4.62 -10.94 -3.08
N SER A 18 5.45 -11.39 -4.04
CA SER A 18 6.90 -11.18 -4.01
C SER A 18 7.30 -10.22 -5.13
N HIS A 19 7.74 -9.02 -4.76
CA HIS A 19 8.26 -8.03 -5.71
C HIS A 19 9.59 -7.45 -5.21
N PRO A 20 10.64 -7.35 -6.05
CA PRO A 20 11.97 -6.90 -5.63
C PRO A 20 12.03 -5.50 -5.02
N LEU A 21 11.02 -4.67 -5.29
CA LEU A 21 10.91 -3.30 -4.79
C LEU A 21 10.00 -3.15 -3.55
N VAL A 22 9.40 -4.24 -3.07
CA VAL A 22 8.46 -4.25 -1.94
C VAL A 22 9.17 -4.84 -0.72
N ALA A 23 9.22 -4.05 0.35
CA ALA A 23 9.72 -4.47 1.67
C ALA A 23 8.62 -5.16 2.48
N ASP A 24 7.42 -4.57 2.51
CA ASP A 24 6.26 -5.15 3.18
C ASP A 24 4.97 -4.76 2.46
N ILE A 25 3.93 -5.58 2.67
CA ILE A 25 2.63 -5.42 2.06
C ILE A 25 1.53 -5.89 3.01
N TYR A 26 0.56 -5.00 3.23
CA TYR A 26 -0.52 -5.24 4.19
C TYR A 26 -1.76 -4.44 3.83
N VAL A 27 -2.92 -4.89 4.31
CA VAL A 27 -4.20 -4.20 4.12
C VAL A 27 -4.64 -3.58 5.43
N LYS A 28 -4.96 -2.29 5.40
CA LYS A 28 -5.62 -1.57 6.50
C LYS A 28 -7.04 -1.23 6.10
N ARG A 29 -7.97 -1.27 7.05
CA ARG A 29 -9.31 -0.73 6.91
C ARG A 29 -9.35 0.66 7.55
N GLU A 30 -9.61 1.69 6.76
CA GLU A 30 -9.78 3.06 7.24
C GLU A 30 -11.27 3.36 7.45
N TYR A 31 -11.63 3.82 8.64
CA TYR A 31 -13.02 4.19 8.95
C TYR A 31 -13.25 5.68 8.75
N VAL A 32 -14.31 6.04 8.03
CA VAL A 32 -14.68 7.43 7.81
C VAL A 32 -15.19 8.03 9.14
N ARG A 33 -14.59 9.16 9.53
CA ARG A 33 -14.97 9.85 10.76
C ARG A 33 -16.44 10.27 10.71
N GLY A 34 -17.20 9.85 11.72
CA GLY A 34 -18.63 10.17 11.83
C GLY A 34 -19.55 9.18 11.10
N ASN A 35 -19.02 8.20 10.37
CA ASN A 35 -19.81 7.10 9.83
C ASN A 35 -19.00 5.79 9.76
N PRO A 36 -19.00 4.97 10.83
CA PRO A 36 -18.27 3.71 10.87
C PRO A 36 -18.72 2.67 9.84
N ALA A 37 -19.93 2.82 9.27
CA ALA A 37 -20.41 1.95 8.19
C ALA A 37 -19.74 2.25 6.84
N LEU A 38 -19.09 3.41 6.72
CA LEU A 38 -18.24 3.74 5.57
C LEU A 38 -16.79 3.46 5.96
N CYS A 39 -16.25 2.39 5.38
CA CYS A 39 -14.84 2.04 5.50
C CYS A 39 -14.23 1.84 4.12
N ASN A 40 -12.93 2.07 4.01
CA ASN A 40 -12.15 1.79 2.81
C ASN A 40 -11.09 0.75 3.13
N ASP A 41 -10.97 -0.26 2.28
CA ASP A 41 -9.87 -1.22 2.34
C ASP A 41 -8.71 -0.69 1.50
N VAL A 42 -7.60 -0.42 2.18
CA VAL A 42 -6.43 0.23 1.62
C VAL A 42 -5.25 -0.74 1.66
N LEU A 43 -4.77 -1.11 0.48
CA LEU A 43 -3.52 -1.84 0.33
C LEU A 43 -2.36 -0.89 0.55
N VAL A 44 -1.51 -1.19 1.51
CA VAL A 44 -0.28 -0.45 1.78
C VAL A 44 0.91 -1.25 1.29
N ILE A 45 1.74 -0.61 0.48
CA ILE A 45 2.99 -1.15 -0.02
C ILE A 45 4.12 -0.32 0.57
N GLU A 46 4.96 -0.94 1.41
CA GLU A 46 6.20 -0.34 1.88
C GLU A 46 7.30 -0.69 0.90
N ALA A 47 7.85 0.33 0.24
CA ALA A 47 8.89 0.15 -0.76
C ALA A 47 10.27 0.08 -0.11
N ASN A 48 11.16 -0.73 -0.68
CA ASN A 48 12.54 -0.87 -0.20
C ASN A 48 13.52 0.14 -0.80
N PHE A 49 13.01 1.23 -1.39
CA PHE A 49 13.78 2.32 -1.96
C PHE A 49 13.32 3.66 -1.38
N SER A 50 14.27 4.59 -1.31
CA SER A 50 14.06 5.89 -0.66
C SER A 50 13.73 7.00 -1.66
N ASP A 51 12.92 7.97 -1.23
CA ASP A 51 12.70 9.25 -1.93
C ASP A 51 13.86 10.23 -1.66
N SER A 52 15.07 9.78 -2.00
CA SER A 52 16.26 10.60 -1.84
C SER A 52 16.36 11.61 -3.00
N LYS A 53 16.36 12.90 -2.67
CA LYS A 53 16.59 13.99 -3.63
C LYS A 53 17.93 13.89 -4.35
N ALA A 54 18.90 13.18 -3.79
CA ALA A 54 20.22 13.02 -4.40
C ALA A 54 20.17 12.17 -5.69
N ASP A 55 19.23 11.22 -5.79
CA ASP A 55 19.15 10.26 -6.90
C ASP A 55 17.72 10.14 -7.46
N TYR A 56 17.11 11.29 -7.79
CA TYR A 56 15.73 11.36 -8.29
C TYR A 56 15.48 10.49 -9.53
N GLN A 57 16.48 10.33 -10.42
CA GLN A 57 16.35 9.46 -11.60
C GLN A 57 16.22 7.98 -11.22
N VAL A 58 16.95 7.53 -10.20
CA VAL A 58 16.89 6.14 -9.72
C VAL A 58 15.57 5.92 -8.99
N TYR A 59 15.14 6.88 -8.17
CA TYR A 59 13.84 6.87 -7.52
C TYR A 59 12.69 6.78 -8.54
N SER A 60 12.70 7.64 -9.57
CA SER A 60 11.62 7.68 -10.56
C SER A 60 11.56 6.40 -11.40
N ALA A 61 12.71 5.80 -11.73
CA ALA A 61 12.77 4.52 -12.42
C ALA A 61 12.17 3.39 -11.58
N LYS A 62 12.56 3.28 -10.31
CA LYS A 62 12.03 2.27 -9.38
C LYS A 62 10.54 2.45 -9.10
N LEU A 63 10.09 3.70 -8.91
CA LEU A 63 8.68 3.99 -8.74
C LEU A 63 7.88 3.61 -10.00
N ALA A 64 8.37 3.93 -11.19
CA ALA A 64 7.71 3.55 -12.44
C ALA A 64 7.61 2.02 -12.59
N GLU A 65 8.66 1.28 -12.25
CA GLU A 65 8.65 -0.18 -12.20
C GLU A 65 7.58 -0.72 -11.25
N LEU A 66 7.53 -0.19 -10.02
CA LEU A 66 6.50 -0.58 -9.04
C LEU A 66 5.08 -0.25 -9.52
N LEU A 67 4.88 0.92 -10.14
CA LEU A 67 3.59 1.34 -10.70
C LEU A 67 3.13 0.43 -11.85
N MET A 68 4.06 -0.08 -12.67
CA MET A 68 3.73 -1.06 -13.72
C MET A 68 3.32 -2.41 -13.12
N ALA A 69 3.88 -2.80 -11.98
CA ALA A 69 3.54 -4.04 -11.28
C ALA A 69 2.24 -3.94 -10.46
N LEU A 70 1.78 -2.72 -10.14
CA LEU A 70 0.61 -2.49 -9.27
C LEU A 70 -0.66 -3.26 -9.64
N PRO A 71 -1.09 -3.32 -10.92
CA PRO A 71 -2.29 -4.06 -11.27
C PRO A 71 -2.19 -5.54 -10.86
N SER A 72 -1.06 -6.19 -11.16
CA SER A 72 -0.86 -7.59 -10.80
C SER A 72 -0.76 -7.80 -9.28
N ILE A 73 -0.10 -6.90 -8.56
CA ILE A 73 -0.02 -6.94 -7.10
C ILE A 73 -1.42 -6.81 -6.49
N ARG A 74 -2.22 -5.87 -7.00
CA ARG A 74 -3.59 -5.64 -6.55
C ARG A 74 -4.45 -6.88 -6.80
N ASP A 75 -4.42 -7.45 -8.00
CA ASP A 75 -5.22 -8.63 -8.34
C ASP A 75 -4.91 -9.81 -7.40
N GLN A 76 -3.62 -10.07 -7.14
CA GLN A 76 -3.18 -11.13 -6.21
C GLN A 76 -3.66 -10.92 -4.77
N VAL A 77 -3.69 -9.66 -4.32
CA VAL A 77 -4.19 -9.30 -2.99
C VAL A 77 -5.71 -9.44 -2.96
N GLU A 78 -6.42 -8.93 -3.96
CA GLU A 78 -7.89 -8.97 -4.04
C GLU A 78 -8.42 -10.41 -4.07
N ASP A 79 -7.71 -11.33 -4.73
CA ASP A 79 -8.00 -12.77 -4.69
C ASP A 79 -7.96 -13.36 -3.26
N SER A 80 -7.16 -12.78 -2.37
CA SER A 80 -6.95 -13.28 -1.01
C SER A 80 -7.81 -12.59 0.04
N VAL A 81 -8.07 -11.28 -0.12
CA VAL A 81 -8.68 -10.44 0.95
C VAL A 81 -9.97 -9.75 0.52
N GLY A 82 -10.36 -9.85 -0.75
CA GLY A 82 -11.47 -9.12 -1.34
C GLY A 82 -11.06 -7.77 -1.91
N SER A 83 -12.04 -7.04 -2.45
CA SER A 83 -11.84 -5.77 -3.18
C SER A 83 -11.02 -4.74 -2.39
N ILE A 84 -10.11 -4.07 -3.07
CA ILE A 84 -9.31 -2.96 -2.54
C ILE A 84 -9.78 -1.66 -3.16
N ASP A 85 -10.01 -0.63 -2.34
CA ASP A 85 -10.50 0.67 -2.79
C ASP A 85 -9.35 1.60 -3.21
N ARG A 86 -8.20 1.49 -2.54
CA ARG A 86 -7.06 2.37 -2.71
C ARG A 86 -5.74 1.65 -2.45
N VAL A 87 -4.69 2.07 -3.15
CA VAL A 87 -3.31 1.64 -2.88
C VAL A 87 -2.50 2.83 -2.38
N ASP A 88 -1.88 2.70 -1.22
CA ASP A 88 -0.93 3.65 -0.65
C ASP A 88 0.50 3.10 -0.81
N ILE A 89 1.39 3.82 -1.48
CA ILE A 89 2.83 3.48 -1.54
C ILE A 89 3.57 4.36 -0.55
N LYS A 90 4.37 3.73 0.32
CA LYS A 90 5.26 4.41 1.26
C LYS A 90 6.71 4.16 0.88
N THR A 91 7.50 5.22 0.83
CA THR A 91 8.95 5.21 0.67
C THR A 91 9.59 5.81 1.92
N HIS A 92 10.81 5.39 2.26
CA HIS A 92 11.53 5.82 3.46
C HIS A 92 12.63 6.84 3.16
#